data_AF-A0A642V6E3-F1
#
_entry.id   AF-A0A642V6E3-F1
#
_cell.length_a   1.000
_cell.length_b   1.000
_cell.length_c   1.000
_cell.angle_alpha   90.00
_cell.angle_beta   90.00
_cell.angle_gamma   90.00
#
_symmetry.space_group_name_H-M   'P 1'
#
loop_
_entity.id
_entity.type
_entity.pdbx_description
1 polymer ?
#
loop_
_entity_poly.entity_id
_entity_poly.type
_entity_poly.pdbx_seq_one_letter_code
_entity_poly.pdbx_strand_id
1 'polypeptide(L)'
;MNRLTAVQTILRLPSRRLPLCRFSYSSDIAAAPKVNSMTPAGTKLKGLNIKKNGEDPVALADEEYPPWLWEVLDEEAQKAKLRTDPEKAAHRERREANRKQIKADNFLRGMNG
;
A
#
# COMPACT_ATOMS: atom_id res chain seq x y z
N MET A 1 41.52 -19.78 -20.30
CA MET A 1 41.88 -19.64 -18.87
C MET A 1 41.20 -18.38 -18.35
N ASN A 2 40.26 -18.32 -17.41
CA ASN A 2 39.66 -19.25 -16.47
C ASN A 2 38.23 -18.72 -16.21
N ARG A 3 37.20 -19.57 -16.23
CA ARG A 3 35.88 -19.25 -15.66
C ARG A 3 35.66 -20.21 -14.51
N LEU A 4 35.80 -19.71 -13.29
CA LEU A 4 35.48 -20.47 -12.09
C LEU A 4 33.96 -20.58 -11.99
N THR A 5 33.43 -21.78 -12.20
CA THR A 5 32.03 -22.13 -11.95
C THR A 5 31.85 -22.41 -10.47
N ALA A 6 31.24 -21.48 -9.73
CA ALA A 6 30.75 -21.74 -8.38
C ALA A 6 29.32 -22.29 -8.48
N VAL A 7 29.16 -23.60 -8.32
CA VAL A 7 27.87 -24.25 -8.16
C VAL A 7 27.39 -23.96 -6.74
N GLN A 8 26.41 -23.07 -6.60
CA GLN A 8 25.81 -22.75 -5.32
C GLN A 8 24.48 -23.51 -5.21
N THR A 9 24.55 -24.69 -4.59
CA THR A 9 23.40 -25.56 -4.32
C THR A 9 22.54 -24.93 -3.23
N ILE A 10 21.49 -24.21 -3.62
CA ILE A 10 20.46 -23.75 -2.69
C ILE A 10 19.53 -24.92 -2.39
N LEU A 11 19.49 -25.34 -1.12
CA LEU A 11 18.56 -26.34 -0.60
C LEU A 11 17.12 -25.89 -0.84
N ARG A 12 16.43 -26.59 -1.74
CA ARG A 12 15.01 -26.39 -2.08
C ARG A 12 14.13 -26.90 -0.95
N LEU A 13 13.59 -26.01 -0.14
CA LEU A 13 12.60 -26.35 0.89
C LEU A 13 11.30 -26.86 0.24
N PRO A 14 10.64 -27.90 0.82
CA PRO A 14 9.39 -28.43 0.29
C PRO A 14 8.26 -27.40 0.43
N SER A 15 7.66 -27.07 -0.71
CA SER A 15 6.50 -26.19 -0.85
C SER A 15 5.29 -26.75 -0.09
N ARG A 16 5.06 -26.27 1.13
CA ARG A 16 3.81 -26.53 1.87
C ARG A 16 2.69 -25.73 1.20
N ARG A 17 1.86 -26.42 0.41
CA ARG A 17 0.60 -25.86 -0.10
C ARG A 17 -0.37 -25.73 1.07
N LEU A 18 -0.62 -24.50 1.51
CA LEU A 18 -1.70 -24.23 2.46
C LEU A 18 -3.04 -24.31 1.71
N PRO A 19 -4.08 -24.92 2.31
CA PRO A 19 -5.42 -24.95 1.71
C PRO A 19 -5.94 -23.51 1.61
N LEU A 20 -6.37 -23.13 0.40
CA LEU A 20 -7.03 -21.87 0.13
C LEU A 20 -8.41 -21.88 0.80
N CYS A 21 -8.49 -21.43 2.05
CA CYS A 21 -9.76 -20.98 2.62
C CYS A 21 -10.24 -19.82 1.76
N ARG A 22 -11.27 -20.07 0.96
CA ARG A 22 -11.92 -19.10 0.09
C ARG A 22 -12.67 -18.11 0.97
N PHE A 23 -12.01 -17.03 1.35
CA PHE A 23 -12.66 -15.91 2.03
C PHE A 23 -13.63 -15.24 1.05
N SER A 24 -14.92 -15.55 1.16
CA SER A 24 -15.96 -14.89 0.38
C SER A 24 -16.21 -13.53 1.02
N TYR A 25 -15.61 -12.49 0.44
CA TYR A 25 -15.97 -11.11 0.75
C TYR A 25 -17.31 -10.80 0.08
N SER A 26 -18.38 -10.72 0.86
CA SER A 26 -19.66 -10.15 0.41
C SER A 26 -19.52 -8.64 0.43
N SER A 27 -19.48 -8.02 -0.74
CA SER A 27 -19.45 -6.56 -0.88
C SER A 27 -20.87 -6.05 -1.11
N ASP A 28 -21.68 -6.06 -0.05
CA ASP A 28 -22.94 -5.33 -0.05
C ASP A 28 -22.61 -3.84 0.09
N ILE A 29 -22.60 -3.12 -1.05
CA ILE A 29 -22.38 -1.67 -1.12
C ILE A 29 -23.67 -0.99 -0.65
N ALA A 30 -23.85 -0.93 0.68
CA ALA A 30 -24.81 -0.03 1.30
C ALA A 30 -24.29 1.41 1.18
N ALA A 31 -25.18 2.35 0.86
CA ALA A 31 -24.89 3.77 0.70
C ALA A 31 -23.98 4.27 1.83
N ALA A 32 -22.79 4.76 1.46
CA ALA A 32 -21.70 4.98 2.39
C ALA A 32 -22.11 5.96 3.50
N PRO A 33 -22.14 5.54 4.78
CA PRO A 33 -22.19 6.49 5.87
C PRO A 33 -20.95 7.39 5.78
N LYS A 34 -21.06 8.65 6.23
CA LYS A 34 -19.89 9.51 6.47
C LYS A 34 -18.81 8.65 7.11
N VAL A 35 -17.60 8.66 6.55
CA VAL A 35 -16.48 7.86 7.05
C VAL A 35 -16.17 8.36 8.45
N ASN A 36 -16.85 7.81 9.45
CA ASN A 36 -16.62 8.14 10.84
C ASN A 36 -15.23 7.64 11.18
N SER A 37 -14.45 8.48 11.84
CA SER A 37 -13.17 8.04 12.36
C SER A 37 -13.40 6.86 13.31
N MET A 38 -12.60 5.80 13.15
CA MET A 38 -12.65 4.64 14.04
C MET A 38 -12.18 4.98 15.46
N THR A 39 -11.48 6.10 15.62
CA THR A 39 -10.86 6.57 16.85
C THR A 39 -11.60 7.79 17.40
N PRO A 40 -12.43 7.64 18.45
CA PRO A 40 -13.13 8.78 19.03
C PRO A 40 -12.13 9.76 19.69
N ALA A 41 -12.55 11.03 19.78
CA ALA A 41 -11.81 12.07 20.46
C ALA A 41 -11.43 11.65 21.90
N GLY A 42 -10.21 11.97 22.33
CA GLY A 42 -9.67 11.60 23.64
C GLY A 42 -8.96 10.23 23.68
N THR A 43 -8.94 9.48 22.57
CA THR A 43 -8.24 8.19 22.53
C THR A 43 -6.73 8.38 22.50
N LYS A 44 -6.00 7.86 23.49
CA LYS A 44 -4.53 7.85 23.50
C LYS A 44 -3.98 6.87 22.46
N LEU A 45 -3.22 7.38 21.50
CA LEU A 45 -2.66 6.60 20.41
C LEU A 45 -1.32 5.97 20.84
N LYS A 46 -1.41 4.77 21.40
CA LYS A 46 -0.27 4.05 21.99
C LYS A 46 0.81 3.74 20.95
N GLY A 47 2.07 3.99 21.30
CA GLY A 47 3.24 3.56 20.51
C GLY A 47 3.60 4.49 19.34
N LEU A 48 3.01 5.70 19.27
CA LEU A 48 3.43 6.74 18.34
C LEU A 48 4.59 7.57 18.89
N ASN A 49 4.71 7.72 20.20
CA ASN A 49 5.80 8.49 20.77
C ASN A 49 7.13 7.72 20.72
N ILE A 50 8.15 8.34 20.09
CA ILE A 50 9.51 7.81 19.98
C ILE A 50 10.44 8.41 21.05
N LYS A 51 10.06 9.54 21.66
CA LYS A 51 10.89 10.26 22.63
C LYS A 51 10.77 9.62 24.02
N LYS A 52 11.89 9.46 24.72
CA LYS A 52 11.93 8.85 26.07
C LYS A 52 11.08 9.57 27.11
N ASN A 53 11.01 10.91 27.04
CA ASN A 53 10.23 11.75 27.95
C ASN A 53 8.96 12.32 27.28
N GLY A 54 8.51 11.72 26.19
CA GLY A 54 7.31 12.15 25.49
C GLY A 54 6.07 11.42 26.00
N GLU A 55 4.91 12.03 25.80
CA GLU A 55 3.62 11.37 25.97
C GLU A 55 3.07 10.94 24.61
N ASP A 56 2.28 9.86 24.59
CA ASP A 56 1.57 9.45 23.38
C ASP A 56 0.51 10.50 23.01
N PRO A 57 0.39 10.87 21.72
CA PRO A 57 -0.58 11.86 21.30
C PRO A 57 -2.01 11.35 21.50
N VAL A 58 -2.90 12.28 21.85
CA VAL A 58 -4.33 12.02 22.04
C VAL A 58 -5.07 12.40 20.77
N ALA A 59 -6.00 11.56 20.33
CA ALA A 59 -6.88 11.86 19.20
C ALA A 59 -7.76 13.08 19.53
N LEU A 60 -7.83 14.02 18.60
CA LEU A 60 -8.69 15.20 18.66
C LEU A 60 -10.07 14.88 18.04
N ALA A 61 -10.98 15.85 18.05
CA ALA A 61 -12.24 15.73 17.31
C ALA A 61 -12.00 15.76 15.79
N ASP A 62 -12.86 15.10 15.03
CA ASP A 62 -12.73 14.97 13.56
C ASP A 62 -12.68 16.33 12.83
N GLU A 63 -13.33 17.35 13.40
CA GLU A 63 -13.42 18.71 12.86
C GLU A 63 -12.14 19.53 13.07
N GLU A 64 -11.34 19.19 14.08
CA GLU A 64 -10.07 19.87 14.35
C GLU A 64 -8.96 19.42 13.39
N TYR A 65 -9.17 18.27 12.73
CA TYR A 65 -8.26 17.80 11.71
C TYR A 65 -8.50 18.54 10.38
N PRO A 66 -7.42 18.89 9.67
CA PRO A 66 -7.55 19.52 8.36
C PRO A 66 -8.38 18.69 7.37
N PRO A 67 -9.13 19.33 6.45
CA PRO A 67 -10.03 18.64 5.52
C PRO A 67 -9.31 17.67 4.58
N TRP A 68 -8.04 17.93 4.26
CA TRP A 68 -7.25 17.08 3.38
C TRP A 68 -7.10 15.64 3.90
N LEU A 69 -7.19 15.42 5.22
CA LEU A 69 -7.04 14.10 5.83
C LEU A 69 -8.11 13.12 5.33
N TRP A 70 -9.33 13.62 5.19
CA TRP A 70 -10.49 12.83 4.79
C TRP A 70 -10.50 12.53 3.28
N GLU A 71 -9.83 13.35 2.49
CA GLU A 71 -9.69 13.17 1.03
C GLU A 71 -8.60 12.16 0.64
N VAL A 72 -7.77 11.68 1.58
CA VAL A 72 -6.62 10.82 1.28
C VAL A 72 -7.06 9.46 0.72
N LEU A 73 -8.14 8.89 1.27
CA LEU A 73 -8.66 7.58 0.89
C LEU A 73 -9.71 7.64 -0.21
N ASP A 74 -10.23 8.84 -0.51
CA ASP A 74 -11.22 9.04 -1.56
C ASP A 74 -10.55 9.00 -2.95
N GLU A 75 -10.82 7.94 -3.71
CA GLU A 75 -10.30 7.79 -5.05
C GLU A 75 -10.74 8.91 -6.00
N GLU A 76 -11.95 9.46 -5.82
CA GLU A 76 -12.47 10.50 -6.68
C GLU A 76 -11.73 11.82 -6.44
N ALA A 77 -11.55 12.19 -5.18
CA ALA A 77 -10.73 13.35 -4.78
C ALA A 77 -9.29 13.23 -5.31
N GLN A 78 -8.68 12.04 -5.23
CA GLN A 78 -7.32 11.82 -5.77
C GLN A 78 -7.28 11.90 -7.31
N LYS A 79 -8.29 11.37 -8.01
CA LYS A 79 -8.41 11.49 -9.47
C LYS A 79 -8.61 12.96 -9.88
N ALA A 80 -9.39 13.72 -9.14
CA ALA A 80 -9.57 15.16 -9.37
C ALA A 80 -8.24 15.92 -9.23
N LYS A 81 -7.46 15.66 -8.16
CA LYS A 81 -6.13 16.26 -7.97
C LYS A 81 -5.17 15.95 -9.13
N LEU A 82 -5.20 14.73 -9.67
CA LEU A 82 -4.40 14.36 -10.84
C LEU A 82 -4.86 15.04 -12.14
N ARG A 83 -6.16 15.34 -12.29
CA ARG A 83 -6.66 16.10 -13.44
C ARG A 83 -6.19 17.55 -13.39
N THR A 84 -6.15 18.15 -12.20
CA THR A 84 -5.67 19.52 -12.00
C THR A 84 -4.17 19.65 -12.21
N ASP A 85 -3.38 18.66 -11.78
CA ASP A 85 -1.91 18.67 -11.84
C ASP A 85 -1.37 17.70 -12.92
N PRO A 86 -1.21 18.12 -14.19
CA PRO A 86 -0.81 17.24 -15.29
C PRO A 86 0.59 16.63 -15.11
N GLU A 87 1.51 17.34 -14.46
CA GLU A 87 2.86 16.80 -14.18
C GLU A 87 2.81 15.59 -13.24
N LYS A 88 1.99 15.66 -12.19
CA LYS A 88 1.80 14.54 -11.25
C LYS A 88 1.14 13.36 -11.94
N ALA A 89 0.17 13.61 -12.83
CA ALA A 89 -0.46 12.57 -13.64
C ALA A 89 0.57 11.87 -14.56
N ALA A 90 1.36 12.63 -15.31
CA ALA A 90 2.40 12.08 -16.20
C ALA A 90 3.44 11.26 -15.43
N HIS A 91 3.85 11.73 -14.25
CA HIS A 91 4.79 11.00 -13.41
C HIS A 91 4.20 9.68 -12.87
N ARG A 92 2.92 9.67 -12.48
CA ARG A 92 2.21 8.45 -12.08
C ARG A 92 2.16 7.44 -13.23
N GLU A 93 1.83 7.89 -14.44
CA GLU A 93 1.77 7.07 -15.65
C GLU A 93 3.14 6.45 -15.99
N ARG A 94 4.21 7.25 -16.00
CA ARG A 94 5.58 6.76 -16.25
C ARG A 94 5.99 5.67 -15.26
N ARG A 95 5.68 5.85 -13.97
CA ARG A 95 5.96 4.83 -12.94
C ARG A 95 5.15 3.55 -13.17
N GLU A 96 3.90 3.67 -13.62
CA GLU A 96 3.07 2.51 -13.93
C GLU A 96 3.58 1.75 -15.15
N ALA A 97 3.91 2.44 -16.24
CA ALA A 97 4.50 1.85 -17.43
C ALA A 97 5.82 1.14 -17.10
N ASN A 98 6.69 1.78 -16.33
CA ASN A 98 7.96 1.18 -15.90
C ASN A 98 7.75 -0.09 -15.05
N ARG A 99 6.82 -0.07 -14.09
CA ARG A 99 6.46 -1.29 -13.33
C ARG A 99 5.93 -2.40 -14.23
N LYS A 100 5.13 -2.08 -15.24
CA LYS A 100 4.59 -3.06 -16.20
C LYS A 100 5.70 -3.68 -17.04
N GLN A 101 6.62 -2.85 -17.55
CA GLN A 101 7.78 -3.31 -18.33
C GLN A 101 8.67 -4.23 -17.50
N ILE A 102 9.08 -3.80 -16.30
CA ILE A 102 9.92 -4.63 -15.41
C ILE A 102 9.25 -5.98 -15.10
N LYS A 103 7.93 -6.01 -14.90
CA LYS A 103 7.19 -7.26 -14.68
C LYS A 103 7.20 -8.15 -15.93
N ALA A 104 7.01 -7.59 -17.12
CA ALA A 104 7.06 -8.33 -18.38
C ALA A 104 8.47 -8.90 -18.65
N ASP A 105 9.51 -8.10 -18.45
CA ASP A 105 10.90 -8.53 -18.63
C ASP A 105 11.31 -9.62 -17.65
N ASN A 106 10.89 -9.48 -16.37
CA ASN A 106 11.08 -10.51 -15.36
C ASN A 106 10.35 -11.81 -15.71
N PHE A 107 9.14 -11.70 -16.26
CA PHE A 107 8.35 -12.85 -16.70
C PHE A 107 9.03 -13.58 -17.86
N LEU A 108 9.42 -12.87 -18.92
CA LEU A 108 10.12 -13.46 -20.07
C LEU A 108 11.48 -14.06 -19.69
N ARG A 109 12.25 -13.39 -18.82
CA ARG A 109 13.51 -13.93 -18.30
C ARG A 109 13.30 -15.23 -17.52
N GLY A 110 12.21 -15.33 -16.75
CA GLY A 110 11.87 -16.53 -16.01
C GLY A 110 11.36 -17.69 -16.88
N MET A 111 10.88 -17.42 -18.10
CA MET A 111 10.45 -18.44 -19.05
C MET A 111 11.59 -19.00 -19.90
N ASN A 112 12.61 -18.19 -20.20
CA ASN A 112 13.73 -18.53 -21.09
C ASN A 112 14.96 -19.07 -20.33
N GLY A 113 14.80 -19.42 -19.04
CA GLY A 113 15.85 -19.93 -18.16
C GLY A 113 15.67 -21.38 -17.78
#